data_AF-A0A813U3A8-F1
#
_entry.id   AF-A0A813U3A8-F1
#
_cell.length_a   1.000
_cell.length_b   1.000
_cell.length_c   1.000
_cell.angle_alpha   90.00
_cell.angle_beta   90.00
_cell.angle_gamma   90.00
#
_symmetry.space_group_name_H-M   'P 1'
#
loop_
_entity.id
_entity.type
_entity.pdbx_description
1 polymer ?
#
loop_
_entity_poly.entity_id
_entity_poly.type
_entity_poly.pdbx_seq_one_letter_code
_entity_poly.pdbx_strand_id
1 'polypeptide(L)'
;MDRANYPLRTLLLHIDQQLSNDERRDLCFLVGCEDVPRRILDTVIKDNASPMTEVWEALFDRRKITTGNVDYLIERLTRINRLDLAELLKKFCPVPFSLSTQPLPQMAGHVEQQVAMSTGFAQIDL
;
A
#
# COMPACT_ATOMS: atom_id res chain seq x y z
N MET A 1 23.42 7.60 11.97
CA MET A 1 22.79 6.25 12.06
C MET A 1 21.49 6.38 12.81
N ASP A 2 20.38 6.23 12.10
CA ASP A 2 19.03 6.47 12.62
C ASP A 2 18.52 5.23 13.37
N ARG A 3 18.68 5.22 14.70
CA ARG A 3 18.39 4.06 15.58
C ARG A 3 16.92 3.60 15.53
N ALA A 4 16.01 4.42 15.03
CA ALA A 4 14.59 4.10 14.93
C ALA A 4 14.25 3.07 13.84
N ASN A 5 15.11 2.91 12.82
CA ASN A 5 14.83 2.04 11.66
C ASN A 5 15.43 0.62 11.77
N TYR A 6 16.22 0.36 12.82
CA TYR A 6 16.83 -0.95 13.07
C TYR A 6 15.83 -2.12 13.10
N PRO A 7 14.70 -2.04 13.84
CA PRO A 7 13.69 -3.11 13.87
C PRO A 7 13.13 -3.45 12.48
N LEU A 8 12.82 -2.45 11.66
CA LEU A 8 12.29 -2.66 10.31
C LEU A 8 13.35 -3.25 9.38
N ARG A 9 14.61 -2.82 9.48
CA ARG A 9 15.73 -3.40 8.70
C ARG A 9 15.90 -4.90 8.99
N THR A 10 15.82 -5.30 10.26
CA THR A 10 15.87 -6.73 10.64
C THR A 10 14.70 -7.52 10.04
N LEU A 11 13.50 -6.93 10.03
CA LEU A 11 12.33 -7.56 9.42
C LEU A 11 12.51 -7.75 7.90
N LEU A 12 13.03 -6.74 7.21
CA LEU A 12 13.29 -6.79 5.76
C LEU A 12 14.32 -7.85 5.40
N LEU A 13 15.35 -8.05 6.22
CA LEU A 13 16.30 -9.15 6.06
C LEU A 13 15.64 -10.51 6.24
N HIS A 14 14.71 -10.64 7.19
CA HIS A 14 13.96 -11.87 7.37
C HIS A 14 13.03 -12.14 6.18
N ILE A 15 12.38 -11.11 5.65
CA ILE A 15 11.54 -11.18 4.44
C ILE A 15 12.39 -11.59 3.22
N ASP A 16 13.57 -11.01 3.05
CA ASP A 16 14.52 -11.38 1.99
C ASP A 16 14.85 -12.88 2.04
N GLN A 17 15.16 -13.42 3.23
CA GLN A 17 15.45 -14.84 3.43
C GLN A 17 14.28 -15.77 3.09
N GLN A 18 13.04 -15.26 3.13
CA GLN A 18 11.85 -16.03 2.78
C GLN A 18 11.41 -15.87 1.31
N LEU A 19 12.05 -14.98 0.55
CA LEU A 19 11.78 -14.78 -0.86
C LEU A 19 12.72 -15.65 -1.71
N SER A 20 12.14 -16.37 -2.64
CA SER A 20 12.84 -17.11 -3.69
C SER A 20 13.48 -16.14 -4.69
N ASN A 21 14.47 -16.60 -5.44
CA ASN A 21 15.16 -15.75 -6.42
C ASN A 21 14.21 -15.15 -7.47
N ASP A 22 13.24 -15.92 -7.97
CA ASP A 22 12.22 -15.41 -8.88
C ASP A 22 11.38 -14.29 -8.26
N GLU A 23 10.96 -14.46 -7.00
CA GLU A 23 10.18 -13.45 -6.28
C GLU A 23 10.99 -12.18 -6.00
N ARG A 24 12.29 -12.30 -5.70
CA ARG A 24 13.21 -11.17 -5.57
C ARG A 24 13.34 -10.41 -6.89
N ARG A 25 13.40 -11.12 -8.01
CA ARG A 25 13.46 -10.52 -9.35
C ARG A 25 12.16 -9.80 -9.69
N ASP A 26 11.01 -10.43 -9.46
CA ASP A 26 9.70 -9.80 -9.66
C ASP A 26 9.56 -8.54 -8.79
N LEU A 27 10.00 -8.60 -7.54
CA LEU A 27 9.98 -7.45 -6.65
C LEU A 27 10.89 -6.32 -7.17
N CYS A 28 12.09 -6.64 -7.66
CA CYS A 28 12.99 -5.68 -8.29
C CYS A 28 12.37 -5.04 -9.55
N PHE A 29 11.65 -5.82 -10.36
CA PHE A 29 10.91 -5.31 -11.51
C PHE A 29 9.78 -4.36 -11.10
N LEU A 30 9.03 -4.68 -10.03
CA LEU A 30 7.94 -3.86 -9.53
C LEU A 30 8.40 -2.56 -8.84
N VAL A 31 9.55 -2.58 -8.17
CA VAL A 31 10.17 -1.37 -7.60
C VAL A 31 10.66 -0.45 -8.71
N GLY A 32 11.26 -1.02 -9.76
CA GLY A 32 11.66 -0.29 -10.96
C GLY A 32 12.84 0.66 -10.75
N CYS A 33 13.35 1.17 -11.87
CA CYS A 33 14.56 2.02 -11.90
C CYS A 33 14.32 3.45 -11.39
N GLU A 34 13.07 3.87 -11.21
CA GLU A 34 12.73 5.19 -10.68
C GLU A 34 13.08 5.29 -9.20
N ASP A 35 12.84 4.24 -8.42
CA ASP A 35 13.04 4.22 -6.97
C ASP A 35 14.42 3.68 -6.58
N VAL A 36 14.97 2.74 -7.36
CA VAL A 36 16.27 2.11 -7.07
C VAL A 36 17.18 2.19 -8.31
N PRO A 37 18.47 2.57 -8.15
CA PRO A 37 19.40 2.62 -9.26
C PRO A 37 19.47 1.29 -10.02
N ARG A 38 19.42 1.36 -11.36
CA ARG A 38 19.45 0.17 -12.24
C ARG A 38 20.64 -0.75 -11.95
N ARG A 39 21.80 -0.20 -11.58
CA ARG A 39 23.00 -0.98 -11.22
C ARG A 39 22.75 -1.94 -10.04
N ILE A 40 21.97 -1.51 -9.04
CA ILE A 40 21.68 -2.30 -7.84
C ILE A 40 20.67 -3.39 -8.19
N LEU A 41 19.62 -3.04 -8.95
CA LEU A 41 18.63 -4.00 -9.44
C LEU A 41 19.30 -5.07 -10.32
N ASP A 42 20.20 -4.67 -11.20
CA ASP A 42 20.91 -5.57 -12.11
C ASP A 42 21.84 -6.54 -11.35
N THR A 43 22.50 -6.08 -10.29
CA THR A 43 23.27 -6.95 -9.40
C THR A 43 22.38 -8.02 -8.77
N VAL A 44 21.24 -7.66 -8.18
CA VAL A 44 20.33 -8.62 -7.56
C VAL A 44 19.71 -9.58 -8.59
N ILE A 45 19.40 -9.09 -9.79
CA ILE A 45 18.79 -9.90 -10.85
C ILE A 45 19.79 -10.87 -11.48
N LYS A 46 21.07 -10.48 -11.60
CA LYS A 46 22.13 -11.30 -12.20
C LYS A 46 22.83 -12.21 -11.20
N ASP A 47 22.92 -11.78 -9.95
CA ASP A 47 23.61 -12.48 -8.88
C ASP A 47 22.61 -12.93 -7.82
N ASN A 48 22.14 -14.17 -7.94
CA ASN A 48 21.15 -14.77 -7.02
C ASN A 48 21.65 -14.88 -5.57
N ALA A 49 22.97 -14.73 -5.33
CA ALA A 49 23.55 -14.75 -4.00
C ALA A 49 23.60 -13.35 -3.34
N SER A 50 23.39 -12.29 -4.13
CA SER A 50 23.47 -10.92 -3.64
C SER A 50 22.23 -10.57 -2.79
N PRO A 51 22.43 -10.10 -1.55
CA PRO A 51 21.32 -9.75 -0.67
C PRO A 51 20.60 -8.49 -1.19
N MET A 52 19.26 -8.43 -1.11
CA MET A 52 18.49 -7.21 -1.47
C MET A 52 18.72 -6.02 -0.52
N THR A 53 19.72 -6.08 0.36
CA THR A 53 20.03 -5.04 1.35
C THR A 53 20.21 -3.68 0.69
N GLU A 54 20.96 -3.60 -0.41
CA GLU A 54 21.16 -2.34 -1.13
C GLU A 54 19.86 -1.79 -1.75
N VAL A 55 18.94 -2.66 -2.17
CA VAL A 55 17.61 -2.27 -2.65
C VAL A 55 16.79 -1.67 -1.50
N TRP A 56 16.82 -2.32 -0.33
CA TRP A 56 16.17 -1.80 0.87
C TRP A 56 16.73 -0.45 1.29
N GLU A 57 18.06 -0.30 1.27
CA GLU A 57 18.71 0.96 1.63
C GLU A 57 18.37 2.09 0.65
N ALA A 58 18.31 1.81 -0.65
CA ALA A 58 17.86 2.79 -1.63
C ALA A 58 16.40 3.23 -1.39
N LEU A 59 15.51 2.30 -1.03
CA LEU A 59 14.12 2.62 -0.69
C LEU A 59 13.99 3.43 0.61
N PHE A 60 14.85 3.19 1.59
CA PHE A 60 14.93 4.01 2.81
C PHE A 60 15.43 5.42 2.52
N ASP A 61 16.50 5.54 1.72
CA ASP A 61 17.10 6.82 1.35
C ASP A 61 16.08 7.74 0.64
N ARG A 62 15.27 7.15 -0.24
CA ARG A 62 14.16 7.83 -0.92
C ARG A 62 12.89 7.97 -0.09
N ARG A 63 12.89 7.53 1.18
CA ARG A 63 11.72 7.52 2.08
C ARG A 63 10.49 6.81 1.50
N LYS A 64 10.68 5.85 0.59
CA LYS A 64 9.61 5.01 0.04
C LYS A 64 9.16 3.97 1.05
N ILE A 65 10.10 3.49 1.87
CA ILE A 65 9.83 2.65 3.02
C ILE A 65 10.39 3.32 4.28
N THR A 66 9.59 3.36 5.34
CA THR A 66 9.98 3.84 6.67
C THR A 66 9.20 3.06 7.74
N THR A 67 9.60 3.16 9.00
CA THR A 67 8.84 2.57 10.12
C THR A 67 7.40 3.09 10.24
N GLY A 68 7.09 4.26 9.68
CA GLY A 68 5.73 4.80 9.62
C GLY A 68 5.03 4.62 8.27
N ASN A 69 5.73 4.07 7.27
CA ASN A 69 5.19 3.87 5.93
C ASN A 69 5.79 2.61 5.31
N VAL A 70 5.08 1.50 5.47
CA VAL A 70 5.40 0.21 4.85
C VAL A 70 4.40 -0.16 3.74
N ASP A 71 3.44 0.71 3.47
CA ASP A 71 2.32 0.46 2.54
C ASP A 71 2.82 0.24 1.11
N TYR A 72 3.83 1.02 0.70
CA TYR A 72 4.52 0.81 -0.57
C TYR A 72 4.97 -0.64 -0.70
N LEU A 73 5.67 -1.19 0.30
CA LEU A 73 6.19 -2.56 0.24
C LEU A 73 5.08 -3.62 0.33
N ILE A 74 4.06 -3.38 1.16
CA ILE A 74 2.88 -4.25 1.26
C ILE A 74 2.19 -4.42 -0.09
N GLU A 75 1.99 -3.33 -0.83
CA GLU A 75 1.37 -3.39 -2.17
C GLU A 75 2.21 -4.24 -3.12
N ARG A 76 3.54 -4.10 -3.12
CA ARG A 76 4.41 -4.88 -4.03
C ARG A 76 4.48 -6.34 -3.63
N LEU A 77 4.55 -6.66 -2.34
CA LEU A 77 4.46 -8.04 -1.85
C LEU A 77 3.11 -8.69 -2.20
N THR A 78 2.02 -7.92 -2.13
CA THR A 78 0.69 -8.37 -2.55
C THR A 78 0.65 -8.69 -4.05
N ARG A 79 1.32 -7.88 -4.89
CA ARG A 79 1.40 -8.11 -6.34
C ARG A 79 2.18 -9.36 -6.73
N ILE A 80 3.21 -9.74 -5.97
CA ILE A 80 3.93 -11.01 -6.16
C ILE A 80 3.26 -12.20 -5.43
N ASN A 81 2.01 -12.03 -4.97
CA ASN A 81 1.24 -13.06 -4.26
C ASN A 81 1.84 -13.50 -2.91
N ARG A 82 2.65 -12.65 -2.26
CA ARG A 82 3.22 -12.91 -0.93
C ARG A 82 2.44 -12.21 0.18
N LEU A 83 1.18 -12.65 0.32
CA LEU A 83 0.26 -12.15 1.34
C LEU A 83 0.78 -12.41 2.76
N ASP A 84 1.41 -13.56 3.02
CA ASP A 84 1.98 -13.91 4.32
C ASP A 84 3.03 -12.88 4.80
N LEU A 85 3.90 -12.44 3.88
CA LEU A 85 4.94 -11.45 4.17
C LEU A 85 4.35 -10.04 4.32
N ALA A 86 3.33 -9.72 3.54
CA ALA A 86 2.59 -8.46 3.65
C ALA A 86 1.85 -8.35 5.00
N GLU A 87 1.23 -9.43 5.47
CA GLU A 87 0.60 -9.49 6.79
C GLU A 87 1.62 -9.36 7.93
N LEU A 88 2.80 -9.97 7.77
CA LEU A 88 3.89 -9.87 8.73
C LEU A 88 4.38 -8.42 8.87
N LEU A 89 4.50 -7.68 7.76
CA LEU A 89 4.78 -6.24 7.76
C LEU A 89 3.67 -5.41 8.43
N LYS A 90 2.40 -5.72 8.14
CA LYS A 90 1.25 -5.04 8.77
C LYS A 90 1.20 -5.24 10.28
N LYS A 91 1.54 -6.44 10.76
CA LYS A 91 1.59 -6.74 12.20
C LYS A 91 2.74 -6.00 12.90
N PHE A 92 3.86 -5.80 12.20
CA PHE A 92 5.03 -5.13 12.75
C PHE A 92 4.86 -3.61 12.86
N CYS A 93 4.24 -3.00 11.86
CA CYS A 93 3.84 -1.61 11.88
C CYS A 93 2.32 -1.56 11.87
N PRO A 94 1.66 -1.56 13.05
CA PRO A 94 0.26 -1.23 13.17
C PRO A 94 0.10 0.28 12.91
N VAL A 95 0.36 0.71 11.68
CA VAL A 95 -0.11 2.00 11.22
C VAL A 95 -1.63 1.91 11.14
N PRO A 96 -2.36 2.92 11.65
CA PRO A 96 -3.80 2.92 11.53
C PRO A 96 -4.12 2.89 10.04
N PHE A 97 -4.75 1.80 9.64
CA PHE A 97 -5.37 1.64 8.34
C PHE A 97 -6.31 2.85 8.18
N SER A 98 -5.84 3.93 7.54
CA SER A 98 -6.72 5.01 7.12
C SER A 98 -7.46 4.48 5.90
N LEU A 99 -8.50 3.70 6.17
CA LEU A 99 -9.61 3.48 5.26
C LEU A 99 -10.30 4.83 5.03
N SER A 100 -9.67 5.74 4.30
CA SER A 100 -10.35 6.90 3.72
C SER A 100 -10.89 6.55 2.33
N THR A 101 -11.53 5.39 2.23
CA THR A 101 -12.47 5.03 1.16
C THR A 101 -13.44 3.98 1.68
N GLN A 102 -14.08 4.27 2.81
CA GLN A 102 -15.45 3.79 3.02
C GLN A 102 -16.39 4.77 2.29
N PRO A 103 -17.12 4.36 1.25
CA PRO A 103 -18.39 5.00 0.97
C PRO A 103 -19.43 4.49 1.99
N LEU A 104 -20.22 5.43 2.49
CA LEU A 104 -21.49 5.31 3.24
C LEU A 104 -21.41 5.17 4.78
N PRO A 105 -22.27 5.94 5.47
CA PRO A 105 -23.56 5.38 5.86
C PRO A 105 -24.78 6.22 5.45
N GLN A 106 -25.77 5.50 4.91
CA GLN A 106 -27.20 5.55 5.25
C GLN A 106 -27.82 6.90 5.70
N MET A 107 -28.69 7.46 4.85
CA MET A 107 -29.93 8.06 5.35
C MET A 107 -31.11 7.22 4.88
N ALA A 108 -31.54 6.32 5.77
CA ALA A 108 -32.89 5.82 5.75
C ALA A 108 -33.85 6.97 6.11
N GLY A 109 -34.92 7.09 5.31
CA GLY A 109 -36.16 7.84 5.52
C GLY A 109 -36.27 8.93 6.58
N HIS A 110 -36.53 10.15 6.13
CA HIS A 110 -37.64 10.99 6.61
C HIS A 110 -37.87 12.15 5.63
N VAL A 111 -38.78 11.96 4.67
CA VAL A 111 -39.55 13.07 4.12
C VAL A 111 -40.96 12.89 4.68
N GLU A 112 -41.13 13.24 5.95
CA GLU A 112 -42.41 13.76 6.41
C GLU A 112 -42.27 15.28 6.43
N GLN A 113 -42.73 15.92 5.36
CA GLN A 113 -43.32 17.23 5.46
C GLN A 113 -44.64 17.19 4.71
N GLN A 114 -45.66 16.68 5.41
CA GLN A 114 -47.04 16.96 5.07
C GLN A 114 -47.28 18.47 5.30
N VAL A 115 -47.45 19.23 4.23
CA VAL A 115 -48.45 20.30 4.20
C VAL A 115 -49.21 20.17 2.89
N ALA A 116 -50.43 19.67 3.02
CA ALA A 116 -51.45 19.67 1.99
C ALA A 116 -51.74 21.09 1.53
N MET A 117 -51.91 21.30 0.22
CA MET A 117 -52.98 22.15 -0.32
C MET A 117 -53.41 21.61 -1.69
N SER A 118 -54.58 20.97 -1.69
CA SER A 118 -55.37 20.69 -2.88
C SER A 118 -56.07 21.97 -3.33
N THR A 119 -55.77 22.44 -4.54
CA THR A 119 -56.62 23.32 -5.37
C THR A 119 -55.92 23.41 -6.73
N GLY A 120 -56.39 22.74 -7.77
CA GLY A 120 -57.56 23.15 -8.55
C GLY A 120 -57.09 23.56 -9.93
N PHE A 121 -56.92 22.61 -10.84
CA PHE A 121 -56.63 22.89 -12.25
C PHE A 121 -57.95 23.15 -12.97
N ALA A 122 -58.36 24.42 -12.97
CA ALA A 122 -59.32 24.95 -13.92
C ALA A 122 -58.78 26.32 -14.34
N GLN A 123 -58.13 26.37 -15.50
CA GLN A 123 -57.94 27.63 -16.19
C GLN A 123 -58.24 27.42 -17.68
N ILE A 124 -59.35 28.04 -18.04
CA ILE A 124 -59.86 28.33 -19.38
C ILE A 124 -59.17 29.63 -19.82
N ASP A 125 -58.64 29.64 -21.05
CA ASP A 125 -58.53 30.75 -22.02
C ASP A 125 -57.67 30.16 -23.17
N LEU A 126 -58.15 29.94 -24.40
CA LEU A 126 -58.91 30.78 -25.33
C LEU A 126 -59.67 29.90 -26.33
#